data_AF-A0A821PMS3-F1
#
_entry.id   AF-A0A821PMS3-F1
#
_cell.length_a   1.000
_cell.length_b   1.000
_cell.length_c   1.000
_cell.angle_alpha   90.00
_cell.angle_beta   90.00
_cell.angle_gamma   90.00
#
_symmetry.space_group_name_H-M   'P 1'
#
loop_
_entity.id
_entity.type
_entity.pdbx_description
1 polymer ?
#
loop_
_entity_poly.entity_id
_entity_poly.type
_entity_poly.pdbx_seq_one_letter_code
_entity_poly.pdbx_strand_id
1 'polypeptide(L)' 'MDAIQNFTAHLSIPVPETFIVGGASKRGWTTWNAASVDPKRVIGATPIVMDLLNLQSNLHHLYR' A
#
# COMPACT_ATOMS: atom_id res chain seq x y z
N MET A 1 1.57 -0.68 -9.78
CA MET A 1 1.63 0.75 -10.17
C MET A 1 1.76 0.88 -11.68
N ASP A 2 2.52 0.01 -12.32
CA ASP A 2 2.68 -0.08 -13.79
C ASP A 2 1.35 -0.10 -14.55
N ALA A 3 0.33 -0.82 -14.06
CA ALA A 3 -0.99 -0.84 -14.68
C ALA A 3 -1.64 0.55 -14.76
N ILE A 4 -1.52 1.36 -13.69
CA ILE A 4 -2.02 2.74 -13.68
C ILE A 4 -1.21 3.57 -14.67
N GLN A 5 0.12 3.48 -14.62
CA GLN A 5 1.01 4.25 -15.50
C GLN A 5 0.73 3.95 -16.98
N ASN A 6 0.65 2.66 -17.32
CA ASN A 6 0.33 2.19 -18.66
C ASN A 6 -1.04 2.70 -19.10
N PHE A 7 -2.07 2.60 -18.25
CA PHE A 7 -3.39 3.11 -18.58
C PHE A 7 -3.39 4.64 -18.78
N THR A 8 -2.77 5.41 -17.88
CA THR A 8 -2.70 6.88 -17.98
C THR A 8 -1.95 7.36 -19.21
N ALA A 9 -0.97 6.61 -19.70
CA ALA A 9 -0.24 6.94 -20.93
C ALA A 9 -1.17 7.00 -22.16
N HIS A 10 -2.32 6.33 -22.13
CA HIS A 10 -3.31 6.36 -23.21
C HIS A 10 -4.35 7.49 -23.06
N LEU A 11 -4.38 8.19 -21.92
CA LEU A 11 -5.44 9.15 -21.59
C LEU A 11 -5.06 10.61 -21.89
N SER A 12 -3.91 10.88 -22.50
CA SER A 12 -3.39 12.24 -22.75
C SER A 12 -3.32 13.11 -21.48
N ILE A 13 -3.15 12.49 -20.32
CA ILE A 13 -2.93 13.15 -19.03
C ILE A 13 -1.51 12.83 -18.54
N PRO A 14 -0.96 13.62 -17.59
CA PRO A 14 0.34 13.31 -17.00
C PRO A 14 0.37 11.90 -16.38
N VAL A 15 1.43 11.15 -16.69
CA VAL A 15 1.66 9.82 -16.13
C VAL A 15 2.25 9.98 -14.72
N PRO A 16 1.67 9.36 -13.68
CA PRO A 16 2.16 9.49 -12.32
C PRO A 16 3.48 8.73 -12.15
N GLU A 17 4.49 9.39 -11.55
CA GLU A 17 5.78 8.78 -11.21
C GLU A 17 5.82 8.26 -9.77
N THR A 18 5.04 8.89 -8.89
CA THR A 18 4.98 8.58 -7.45
C THR A 18 3.54 8.34 -6.99
N PHE A 19 3.39 7.54 -5.94
CA PHE A 19 2.12 7.03 -5.46
C PHE A 19 2.00 7.17 -3.94
N ILE A 20 0.78 7.45 -3.49
CA ILE A 20 0.35 7.22 -2.11
C ILE A 20 -0.59 6.01 -2.15
N VAL A 21 -0.32 5.01 -1.32
CA VAL A 21 -1.10 3.76 -1.30
C VAL A 21 -1.87 3.62 0.00
N GLY A 22 -3.08 3.06 -0.06
CA GLY A 22 -3.93 2.89 1.11
C GLY A 22 -4.92 1.75 0.96
N GLY A 23 -5.38 1.22 2.10
CA GLY A 23 -6.30 0.10 2.12
C GLY A 23 -6.70 -0.35 3.52
N ALA A 24 -7.92 -0.85 3.67
CA ALA A 24 -8.45 -1.36 4.92
C ALA A 24 -8.30 -2.89 5.06
N SER A 25 -8.17 -3.38 6.30
CA SER A 25 -8.12 -4.80 6.64
C SER A 25 -6.97 -5.50 5.89
N LYS A 26 -7.24 -6.59 5.16
CA LYS A 26 -6.22 -7.31 4.36
C LYS A 26 -5.48 -6.38 3.39
N ARG A 27 -6.14 -5.34 2.85
CA ARG A 27 -5.49 -4.34 1.98
C ARG A 27 -4.58 -3.38 2.76
N GLY A 28 -4.81 -3.20 4.06
CA GLY A 28 -3.89 -2.47 4.93
C GLY A 28 -2.56 -3.21 5.08
N TRP A 29 -2.59 -4.54 5.16
CA TRP A 29 -1.36 -5.35 5.12
C TRP A 29 -0.64 -5.21 3.77
N THR A 30 -1.38 -5.28 2.66
CA THR A 30 -0.81 -5.02 1.33
C THR A 30 -0.23 -3.61 1.21
N THR A 31 -0.82 -2.61 1.87
CA THR A 31 -0.32 -1.22 1.91
C THR A 31 1.05 -1.14 2.55
N TRP A 32 1.25 -1.78 3.73
CA TRP A 32 2.56 -1.88 4.37
C TRP A 32 3.60 -2.52 3.44
N ASN A 33 3.26 -3.65 2.83
CA ASN A 33 4.20 -4.38 1.97
C ASN A 33 4.57 -3.58 0.72
N ALA A 34 3.60 -2.96 0.06
CA ALA A 34 3.84 -2.15 -1.13
C ALA A 34 4.79 -0.98 -0.85
N ALA A 35 4.63 -0.29 0.28
CA ALA A 35 5.51 0.79 0.68
C ALA A 35 6.94 0.31 0.98
N SER A 36 7.09 -0.87 1.60
CA SER A 36 8.40 -1.43 1.94
C SER A 36 9.19 -1.93 0.74
N VAL A 37 8.53 -2.50 -0.27
CA VAL A 37 9.21 -3.11 -1.43
C VAL A 37 9.53 -2.13 -2.55
N ASP A 38 8.81 -1.00 -2.62
CA ASP A 38 8.99 0.00 -3.68
C ASP A 38 9.05 1.44 -3.13
N PRO A 39 10.04 1.74 -2.27
CA PRO A 39 10.14 3.05 -1.61
C PRO A 39 10.48 4.19 -2.57
N LYS A 40 10.93 3.89 -3.80
CA LYS A 40 11.22 4.90 -4.82
C LYS A 40 9.94 5.48 -5.42
N ARG A 41 8.92 4.64 -5.64
CA ARG A 41 7.65 5.05 -6.25
C ARG A 41 6.55 5.28 -5.22
N VAL A 42 6.57 4.61 -4.07
CA VAL A 42 5.61 4.83 -2.98
C VAL A 42 6.15 5.86 -2.01
N ILE A 43 5.64 7.09 -2.08
CA ILE A 43 6.08 8.22 -1.23
C ILE A 43 5.21 8.42 0.01
N GLY A 44 4.13 7.65 0.14
CA GLY A 44 3.23 7.70 1.29
C GLY A 44 2.37 6.44 1.41
N ALA A 45 2.02 6.08 2.64
CA ALA A 45 1.22 4.91 2.94
C ALA A 45 0.15 5.23 3.99
N THR A 46 -1.08 4.75 3.76
CA THR A 46 -2.21 4.89 4.69
C THR A 46 -2.89 3.53 4.91
N PRO A 47 -2.28 2.67 5.74
CA PRO A 47 -2.89 1.39 6.14
C PRO A 47 -4.02 1.65 7.14
N ILE A 48 -5.21 1.11 6.87
CA ILE A 48 -6.42 1.35 7.66
C ILE A 48 -6.81 0.07 8.38
N VAL A 49 -7.11 0.17 9.68
CA VAL A 49 -7.47 -0.96 10.58
C VAL A 49 -6.50 -2.15 10.48
N MET A 50 -5.22 -1.85 10.25
CA MET A 50 -4.16 -2.85 10.09
C MET A 50 -2.81 -2.36 10.63
N ASP A 51 -2.77 -2.06 11.93
CA ASP A 51 -1.54 -1.96 12.71
C ASP A 51 -0.94 -3.37 12.85
N LEU A 52 -0.06 -3.75 11.93
CA LEU A 52 0.65 -5.03 11.97
C LEU A 52 2.16 -4.84 11.93
N LEU A 53 2.66 -3.66 12.32
CA LEU A 53 4.11 -3.47 12.47
C LEU A 53 4.64 -4.29 13.64
N ASN A 54 3.83 -4.50 14.69
CA ASN A 54 4.10 -5.43 15.78
C ASN A 54 3.14 -6.63 15.72
N LEU A 55 3.40 -7.56 14.80
CA LEU A 55 2.52 -8.71 14.54
C LEU A 55 2.18 -9.52 15.79
N GLN A 56 3.17 -9.78 16.65
CA GLN A 56 2.99 -10.65 17.81
C GLN A 56 1.99 -10.05 18.81
N SER A 57 2.18 -8.78 19.18
CA SER A 57 1.25 -8.09 20.09
C SER A 57 -0.12 -7.90 19.46
N ASN A 58 -0.18 -7.55 18.18
CA ASN A 58 -1.43 -7.24 17.51
C ASN A 58 -2.30 -8.46 17.24
N LEU A 59 -1.71 -9.65 17.02
CA LEU A 59 -2.47 -10.86 16.68
C LEU A 59 -2.70 -11.80 17.89
N HIS A 60 -2.16 -11.47 19.07
CA HIS A 60 -2.27 -12.33 20.26
C HIS A 60 -3.73 -12.67 20.63
N HIS A 61 -4.66 -11.75 20.41
CA HIS A 61 -6.08 -11.96 20.71
C HIS A 61 -6.82 -12.88 19.71
N LEU A 62 -6.19 -13.29 18.61
CA LEU A 62 -6.79 -14.14 17.57
C LEU A 62 -6.63 -15.63 17.82
N TYR A 63 -5.83 -16.03 18.80
CA TYR A 63 -5.69 -17.41 19.22
C TYR A 63 -5.85 -17.52 20.73
N ARG A 64 -6.57 -18.56 21.18
CA ARG A 64 -6.69 -18.98 22.57
C ARG A 64 -6.47 -20.49 22.64
#